data_AF-A0A9N9ELA1-F1
#
_entry.id   AF-A0A9N9ELA1-F1
#
_cell.length_a   1.000
_cell.length_b   1.000
_cell.length_c   1.000
_cell.angle_alpha   90.00
_cell.angle_beta   90.00
_cell.angle_gamma   90.00
#
_symmetry.space_group_name_H-M   'P 1'
#
loop_
_entity.id
_entity.type
_entity.pdbx_description
1 polymer ?
#
loop_
_entity_poly.entity_id
_entity_poly.type
_entity_poly.pdbx_seq_one_letter_code
_entity_poly.pdbx_strand_id
1 'polypeptide(L)'
;QPIYDYCVITEEHKEYLWSSKNYASILHHTGAFLGEEIIKVVEDIGSKKIDAVVSDNGANVHVAQRTLCEKYPHILDIRCIAHCFNLITEDLCKHTFVKSMIQKIGTIHQYFTKSYAACQFLKDVIKILKIKGGDLKDHTKNVDLQ
;
A
#
# COMPACT_ATOMS: atom_id res chain seq x y z
N GLN A 1 8.12 -2.50 11.76
CA GLN A 1 8.60 -3.83 12.20
C GLN A 1 7.97 -4.85 11.26
N PRO A 2 8.72 -5.75 10.61
CA PRO A 2 8.16 -6.46 9.49
C PRO A 2 7.44 -7.72 10.00
N ILE A 3 6.15 -7.54 10.28
CA ILE A 3 5.17 -8.62 10.32
C ILE A 3 4.87 -8.97 8.86
N TYR A 4 4.93 -10.25 8.53
CA TYR A 4 4.56 -10.77 7.22
C TYR A 4 3.31 -11.59 7.35
N ASP A 5 2.28 -11.16 6.64
CA ASP A 5 1.02 -11.88 6.52
C ASP A 5 1.04 -12.67 5.22
N TYR A 6 0.82 -13.98 5.34
CA TYR A 6 0.67 -14.89 4.21
C TYR A 6 -0.82 -15.11 4.00
N CYS A 7 -1.36 -14.51 2.96
CA CYS A 7 -2.76 -14.69 2.56
C CYS A 7 -2.87 -15.66 1.38
N VAL A 8 -3.91 -16.48 1.39
CA VAL A 8 -4.27 -17.37 0.29
C VAL A 8 -5.56 -16.85 -0.33
N ILE A 9 -5.56 -16.71 -1.65
CA ILE A 9 -6.73 -16.32 -2.43
C ILE A 9 -7.11 -17.52 -3.27
N THR A 10 -8.37 -17.93 -3.18
CA THR A 10 -8.90 -19.05 -3.97
C THR A 10 -9.43 -18.58 -5.32
N GLU A 11 -9.70 -19.52 -6.23
CA GLU A 11 -10.34 -19.25 -7.53
C GLU A 11 -11.71 -18.56 -7.38
N GLU A 12 -12.42 -18.78 -6.27
CA GLU A 12 -13.70 -18.12 -5.95
C GLU A 12 -13.51 -16.71 -5.36
N HIS A 13 -12.30 -16.15 -5.42
CA HIS A 13 -11.92 -14.86 -4.83
C HIS A 13 -12.15 -14.77 -3.31
N LYS A 14 -12.09 -15.91 -2.60
CA LYS A 14 -12.11 -15.92 -1.14
C LYS A 14 -10.70 -15.75 -0.61
N GLU A 15 -10.53 -14.82 0.33
CA GLU A 15 -9.25 -14.52 0.96
C GLU A 15 -9.20 -15.13 2.37
N TYR A 16 -8.09 -15.79 2.66
CA TYR A 16 -7.82 -16.41 3.96
C TYR A 16 -6.44 -16.00 4.43
N LEU A 17 -6.34 -15.54 5.68
CA LEU A 17 -5.04 -15.40 6.34
C LEU A 17 -4.53 -16.81 6.70
N TRP A 18 -3.50 -17.27 6.01
CA TRP A 18 -2.87 -18.57 6.27
C TRP A 18 -2.02 -18.50 7.54
N SER A 19 -1.15 -17.50 7.63
CA SER A 19 -0.32 -17.27 8.82
C SER A 19 0.16 -15.83 8.88
N SER A 20 0.39 -15.34 10.10
CA SER A 20 1.09 -14.09 10.35
C SER A 20 2.39 -14.40 11.10
N LYS A 21 3.52 -13.94 10.56
CA LYS A 21 4.84 -14.22 11.12
C LYS A 21 5.54 -12.92 11.47
N ASN A 22 5.97 -12.82 12.73
CA ASN A 22 6.80 -11.72 13.19
C ASN A 22 8.27 -12.11 13.06
N TYR A 23 8.99 -11.45 12.16
CA TYR A 23 10.42 -11.68 11.97
C TYR A 23 11.31 -10.67 12.69
N ALA A 24 10.77 -9.77 13.52
CA ALA A 24 11.52 -8.67 14.11
C ALA A 24 12.75 -9.07 14.95
N SER A 25 12.81 -10.32 15.43
CA SER A 25 13.95 -10.88 16.17
C SER A 25 15.09 -11.38 15.27
N ILE A 26 14.91 -11.39 13.94
CA ILE A 26 15.88 -11.90 12.98
C ILE A 26 16.75 -10.73 12.51
N LEU A 27 18.01 -10.71 12.96
CA LEU A 27 18.98 -9.63 12.69
C LEU A 27 19.23 -9.36 11.20
N HIS A 28 18.94 -10.33 10.33
CA HIS A 28 19.18 -10.25 8.90
C HIS A 28 17.97 -10.73 8.11
N HIS A 29 17.05 -9.82 7.80
CA HIS A 29 15.99 -10.03 6.81
C HIS A 29 16.56 -10.08 5.39
N THR A 30 17.45 -11.03 5.12
CA THR A 30 17.95 -11.23 3.75
C THR A 30 16.82 -11.76 2.88
N GLY A 31 16.87 -11.44 1.59
CA GLY A 31 15.91 -12.01 0.65
C GLY A 31 15.97 -13.54 0.55
N ALA A 32 17.12 -14.15 0.86
CA ALA A 32 17.26 -15.60 0.97
C ALA A 32 16.39 -16.18 2.10
N PHE A 33 16.44 -15.58 3.29
CA PHE A 33 15.59 -15.99 4.43
C PHE A 33 14.11 -15.91 4.07
N LEU A 34 13.67 -14.81 3.46
CA LEU A 34 12.28 -14.65 3.06
C LEU A 34 11.88 -15.68 1.99
N GLY A 35 12.77 -15.99 1.05
CA GLY A 35 12.54 -17.03 0.04
C GLY A 35 12.31 -18.39 0.65
N GLU A 36 13.14 -18.79 1.62
CA GLU A 36 12.95 -20.05 2.35
C GLU A 36 11.61 -20.09 3.11
N GLU A 37 11.21 -18.98 3.73
CA GLU A 37 9.94 -18.89 4.45
C GLU A 37 8.73 -19.00 3.52
N ILE A 38 8.76 -18.34 2.36
CA ILE A 38 7.71 -18.47 1.33
C ILE A 38 7.65 -19.91 0.81
N ILE A 39 8.80 -20.53 0.55
CA ILE A 39 8.87 -21.93 0.11
C ILE A 39 8.22 -22.87 1.13
N LYS A 40 8.48 -22.68 2.43
CA LYS A 40 7.84 -23.49 3.48
C LYS A 40 6.31 -23.36 3.43
N VAL A 41 5.79 -22.14 3.24
CA VAL A 41 4.35 -21.90 3.13
C VAL A 41 3.77 -22.56 1.87
N VAL A 42 4.47 -22.46 0.73
CA VAL A 42 4.07 -23.11 -0.52
C VAL A 42 4.06 -24.64 -0.39
N GLU A 43 5.04 -25.22 0.31
CA GLU A 43 5.10 -26.65 0.58
C GLU A 43 3.98 -27.13 1.51
N ASP A 44 3.67 -26.35 2.56
CA ASP A 44 2.63 -26.62 3.54
C ASP A 44 1.22 -26.63 2.89
N ILE A 45 0.94 -25.68 2.01
CA ILE A 45 -0.31 -25.65 1.22
C ILE A 45 -0.31 -26.77 0.15
N GLY A 46 0.87 -27.00 -0.44
CA GLY A 46 1.14 -27.92 -1.54
C GLY A 46 1.39 -27.15 -2.84
N SER A 47 2.61 -27.22 -3.36
CA SER A 47 3.07 -26.42 -4.51
C SER A 47 2.27 -26.60 -5.80
N LYS A 48 1.57 -27.73 -5.97
CA LYS A 48 0.69 -27.98 -7.12
C LYS A 48 -0.66 -27.26 -7.06
N LYS A 49 -1.01 -26.67 -5.91
CA LYS A 49 -2.25 -25.92 -5.69
C LYS A 49 -2.04 -24.41 -5.78
N ILE A 50 -0.80 -23.98 -6.03
CA ILE A 50 -0.41 -22.57 -6.10
C ILE A 50 -0.02 -22.29 -7.54
N ASP A 51 -0.78 -21.42 -8.20
CA ASP A 51 -0.47 -20.95 -9.55
C ASP A 51 0.37 -19.67 -9.55
N ALA A 52 0.23 -18.85 -8.51
CA ALA A 52 0.93 -17.58 -8.41
C ALA A 52 1.22 -17.18 -6.96
N VAL A 53 2.29 -16.41 -6.78
CA VAL A 53 2.61 -15.70 -5.53
C VAL A 53 2.65 -14.21 -5.84
N VAL A 54 1.93 -13.43 -5.04
CA VAL A 54 1.92 -11.97 -5.12
C VAL A 54 2.69 -11.39 -3.95
N SER A 55 3.68 -10.55 -4.20
CA SER A 55 4.48 -9.92 -3.13
C SER A 55 4.86 -8.47 -3.45
N ASP A 56 5.26 -7.70 -2.43
CA ASP A 56 5.67 -6.30 -2.62
C ASP A 56 6.98 -6.19 -3.43
N ASN A 57 7.32 -5.00 -3.92
CA ASN A 57 8.51 -4.80 -4.75
C ASN A 57 9.78 -4.49 -3.93
N GLY A 58 9.86 -4.97 -2.69
CA GLY A 58 11.04 -4.79 -1.85
C GLY A 58 12.28 -5.51 -2.42
N ALA A 59 13.47 -4.93 -2.24
CA ALA A 59 14.71 -5.52 -2.75
C ALA A 59 14.96 -6.95 -2.23
N ASN A 60 14.60 -7.21 -0.96
CA ASN A 60 14.69 -8.54 -0.37
C ASN A 60 13.68 -9.52 -0.99
N VAL A 61 12.49 -9.04 -1.34
CA VAL A 61 11.46 -9.83 -1.98
C VAL A 61 11.91 -10.30 -3.36
N HIS A 62 12.64 -9.47 -4.12
CA HIS A 62 13.15 -9.88 -5.43
C HIS A 62 14.05 -11.13 -5.39
N VAL A 63 14.90 -11.25 -4.36
CA VAL A 63 15.72 -12.46 -4.18
C VAL A 63 14.86 -13.64 -3.77
N ALA A 64 13.89 -13.43 -2.88
CA ALA A 64 12.95 -14.47 -2.45
C ALA A 64 12.13 -15.04 -3.62
N GLN A 65 11.65 -14.15 -4.49
CA GLN A 65 10.93 -14.47 -5.72
C GLN A 65 11.78 -15.31 -6.67
N ARG A 66 13.02 -14.91 -6.90
CA ARG A 66 13.94 -15.67 -7.76
C ARG A 66 14.13 -17.10 -7.24
N THR A 67 14.41 -17.25 -5.95
CA THR A 67 14.57 -18.57 -5.31
C THR A 67 13.30 -19.42 -5.46
N LEU A 68 12.12 -18.81 -5.33
CA LEU A 68 10.84 -19.50 -5.52
C LEU A 68 10.65 -19.99 -6.96
N CYS A 69 10.85 -19.12 -7.95
CA CYS A 69 10.70 -19.48 -9.36
C CYS A 69 11.73 -20.50 -9.84
N GLU A 70 12.96 -20.46 -9.31
CA GLU A 70 13.97 -21.49 -9.57
C GLU A 70 13.52 -22.86 -9.04
N LYS A 71 12.88 -22.91 -7.87
CA LYS A 71 12.39 -24.16 -7.26
C LYS A 71 11.09 -24.65 -7.89
N TYR A 72 10.19 -23.74 -8.26
CA TYR A 72 8.88 -24.05 -8.83
C TYR A 72 8.61 -23.21 -10.07
N PRO A 73 9.15 -23.61 -11.24
CA PRO A 73 9.02 -22.84 -12.49
C PRO A 73 7.58 -22.65 -12.98
N HIS A 74 6.63 -23.45 -12.49
CA HIS A 74 5.20 -23.33 -12.81
C HIS A 74 4.48 -22.25 -12.02
N ILE A 75 5.05 -21.77 -10.91
CA ILE A 75 4.46 -20.72 -10.08
C ILE A 75 4.82 -19.36 -10.66
N LEU A 76 3.80 -18.57 -10.99
CA LEU A 76 3.95 -17.20 -11.45
C LEU A 76 4.33 -16.29 -10.28
N ASP A 77 5.40 -15.53 -10.47
CA ASP A 77 5.74 -14.45 -9.56
C ASP A 77 5.12 -13.13 -10.04
N ILE A 78 4.24 -12.57 -9.22
CA ILE A 78 3.48 -11.36 -9.52
C ILE A 78 3.86 -10.27 -8.51
N ARG A 79 4.24 -9.10 -9.02
CA ARG A 79 4.47 -7.93 -8.18
C ARG A 79 3.14 -7.30 -7.76
N CYS A 80 3.10 -6.80 -6.53
CA CYS A 80 1.94 -6.12 -5.99
C CYS A 80 1.58 -4.87 -6.82
N ILE A 81 0.42 -4.92 -7.48
CA ILE A 81 -0.08 -3.82 -8.32
C ILE A 81 -0.32 -2.55 -7.48
N ALA A 82 -0.80 -2.69 -6.24
CA ALA A 82 -0.98 -1.55 -5.34
C ALA A 82 0.35 -0.83 -5.06
N HIS A 83 1.44 -1.58 -4.89
CA HIS A 83 2.76 -0.99 -4.75
C HIS A 83 3.20 -0.28 -6.04
N CYS A 84 2.94 -0.86 -7.22
CA CYS A 84 3.21 -0.19 -8.49
C CYS A 84 2.47 1.15 -8.62
N PHE A 85 1.18 1.18 -8.27
CA PHE A 85 0.42 2.44 -8.25
C PHE A 85 0.97 3.45 -7.26
N ASN A 86 1.41 3.00 -6.09
CA ASN A 86 2.03 3.87 -5.10
C ASN A 86 3.29 4.55 -5.66
N LEU A 87 4.18 3.78 -6.31
CA LEU A 87 5.40 4.34 -6.92
C LEU A 87 5.08 5.34 -8.04
N ILE A 88 4.14 5.01 -8.92
CA ILE A 88 3.69 5.94 -9.98
C ILE A 88 3.14 7.24 -9.37
N THR A 89 2.32 7.12 -8.32
CA THR A 89 1.73 8.27 -7.65
C THR A 89 2.79 9.10 -6.93
N GLU A 90 3.76 8.46 -6.29
CA GLU A 90 4.88 9.13 -5.63
C GLU A 90 5.69 9.96 -6.64
N ASP A 91 6.02 9.39 -7.79
CA ASP A 91 6.76 10.09 -8.84
C ASP A 91 5.94 11.23 -9.46
N LEU A 92 4.63 11.03 -9.64
CA LEU A 92 3.71 12.10 -10.04
C LEU A 92 3.71 13.25 -9.03
N CYS A 93 3.69 12.94 -7.73
CA CYS A 93 3.74 13.94 -6.65
C CYS A 93 5.06 14.71 -6.59
N LYS A 94 6.17 14.13 -7.07
CA LYS A 94 7.47 14.82 -7.19
C LYS A 94 7.51 15.83 -8.35
N HIS A 95 6.63 15.68 -9.35
CA HIS A 95 6.56 16.60 -10.48
C HIS A 95 6.22 18.02 -10.00
N THR A 96 6.99 19.01 -10.42
CA THR A 96 6.92 20.40 -9.91
C THR A 96 5.53 21.02 -10.00
N PHE A 97 4.82 20.77 -11.11
CA PHE A 97 3.44 21.20 -11.29
C PHE A 97 2.49 20.60 -10.25
N VAL A 98 2.58 19.29 -10.03
CA VAL A 98 1.71 18.57 -9.09
C VAL A 98 2.04 18.98 -7.66
N LYS A 99 3.32 19.03 -7.30
CA LYS A 99 3.80 19.53 -6.01
C LYS A 99 3.27 20.94 -5.71
N SER A 100 3.39 21.86 -6.68
CA SER A 100 2.88 23.23 -6.54
C SER A 100 1.35 23.27 -6.38
N MET A 101 0.62 22.44 -7.11
CA MET A 101 -0.83 22.34 -6.99
C MET A 101 -1.26 21.82 -5.61
N ILE A 102 -0.65 20.73 -5.14
CA ILE A 102 -0.90 20.15 -3.82
C ILE A 102 -0.62 21.18 -2.72
N GLN A 103 0.49 21.94 -2.82
CA GLN A 103 0.82 22.99 -1.86
C GLN A 103 -0.25 24.08 -1.80
N LYS A 104 -0.70 24.58 -2.95
CA LYS A 104 -1.75 25.62 -3.03
C LYS A 104 -3.08 25.13 -2.45
N ILE A 105 -3.49 23.92 -2.80
CA ILE A 105 -4.69 23.28 -2.24
C ILE A 105 -4.53 23.12 -0.72
N GLY A 106 -3.35 22.71 -0.26
CA GLY A 106 -3.02 22.63 1.16
C GLY A 106 -3.17 23.96 1.88
N THR A 107 -2.71 25.07 1.30
CA THR A 107 -2.90 26.41 1.87
C THR A 107 -4.38 26.78 2.00
N ILE A 108 -5.19 26.54 0.96
CA ILE A 108 -6.64 26.81 0.98
C ILE A 108 -7.33 25.93 2.04
N HIS A 109 -7.01 24.65 2.06
CA HIS A 109 -7.54 23.72 3.05
C HIS A 109 -7.22 24.18 4.47
N GLN A 110 -5.96 24.52 4.74
CA GLN A 110 -5.53 25.01 6.05
C GLN A 110 -6.23 26.31 6.47
N TYR A 111 -6.49 27.22 5.53
CA TYR A 111 -7.23 28.45 5.82
C TYR A 111 -8.64 28.14 6.36
N PHE A 112 -9.37 27.25 5.69
CA PHE A 112 -10.72 26.88 6.10
C PHE A 112 -10.75 25.97 7.33
N THR A 113 -9.77 25.10 7.54
CA THR A 113 -9.75 24.22 8.72
C THR A 113 -9.26 24.90 9.99
N LYS A 114 -8.29 25.83 9.90
CA LYS A 114 -7.70 26.51 11.08
C LYS A 114 -8.49 27.74 11.55
N SER A 115 -9.39 28.28 10.72
CA SER A 115 -10.23 29.43 11.09
C SER A 115 -11.68 29.01 11.29
N TYR A 116 -12.18 29.12 12.52
CA TYR A 116 -13.59 28.84 12.83
C TYR A 116 -14.53 29.70 11.99
N ALA A 117 -14.24 31.01 11.86
CA ALA A 117 -15.06 31.93 11.09
C ALA A 117 -15.10 31.56 9.60
N ALA A 118 -13.94 31.25 9.00
CA ALA A 118 -13.88 30.85 7.59
C ALA A 118 -14.56 29.49 7.35
N CYS A 119 -14.38 28.53 8.27
CA CYS A 119 -15.06 27.24 8.23
C CYS A 119 -16.58 27.41 8.27
N GLN A 120 -17.08 28.21 9.21
CA GLN A 120 -18.51 28.45 9.36
C GLN A 120 -19.10 29.13 8.12
N PHE A 121 -18.41 30.16 7.61
CA PHE A 121 -18.79 30.81 6.35
C PHE A 121 -18.88 29.80 5.19
N LEU A 122 -17.89 28.92 5.04
CA LEU A 122 -17.89 27.89 4.01
C LEU A 122 -19.09 26.93 4.15
N LYS A 123 -19.39 26.48 5.37
CA LYS A 123 -20.56 25.62 5.65
C LYS A 123 -21.87 26.31 5.28
N ASP A 124 -22.00 27.59 5.59
CA ASP A 124 -23.21 28.35 5.30
C ASP A 124 -23.38 28.53 3.78
N VAL A 125 -22.31 28.84 3.06
CA VAL A 125 -22.31 28.94 1.59
C VAL A 125 -22.67 27.59 0.94
N ILE A 126 -22.11 26.47 1.41
CA ILE A 126 -22.42 25.11 0.91
C ILE A 126 -23.93 24.82 1.04
N LYS A 127 -24.54 25.17 2.18
CA LYS A 127 -25.99 25.01 2.42
C LYS A 127 -26.81 25.89 1.49
N ILE A 128 -26.46 27.17 1.35
CA ILE A 128 -27.16 28.13 0.49
C ILE A 128 -27.13 27.67 -0.97
N LEU A 129 -25.97 27.25 -1.45
CA LEU A 129 -25.77 26.78 -2.83
C LEU A 129 -26.27 25.34 -3.06
N LYS A 130 -26.76 24.66 -2.01
CA LYS A 130 -27.26 23.28 -2.07
C LYS A 130 -26.25 22.31 -2.68
N ILE A 131 -24.97 22.50 -2.40
CA ILE A 131 -23.90 21.64 -2.91
C ILE A 131 -24.01 20.27 -2.23
N LYS A 132 -24.09 19.21 -3.03
CA LYS A 132 -24.10 17.82 -2.55
C LYS A 132 -22.68 17.39 -2.20
N GLY A 133 -22.48 16.74 -1.03
CA GLY A 133 -21.17 16.20 -0.63
C GLY A 133 -20.77 16.46 0.83
N GLY A 134 -21.47 17.38 1.51
CA GLY A 134 -21.24 17.71 2.92
C GLY A 134 -20.17 18.78 3.14
N ASP A 135 -19.62 18.81 4.36
CA ASP A 135 -18.57 19.75 4.78
C ASP A 135 -17.21 19.41 4.14
N LEU A 136 -16.23 20.30 4.32
CA LEU A 136 -14.84 20.07 3.91
C LEU A 136 -14.33 18.79 4.58
N LYS A 137 -14.00 17.77 3.78
CA LYS A 137 -13.49 16.50 4.29
C LYS A 137 -12.01 16.63 4.60
N ASP A 138 -11.66 16.53 5.87
CA ASP A 138 -10.28 16.46 6.31
C ASP A 138 -9.79 15.02 6.20
N HIS A 139 -8.99 14.74 5.17
CA HIS A 139 -8.38 13.42 4.96
C HIS A 139 -6.88 13.42 5.30
N THR A 140 -6.36 14.51 5.89
CA THR A 140 -4.92 14.68 6.09
C THR A 140 -4.64 15.24 7.49
N LYS A 141 -4.45 14.33 8.45
CA LYS A 141 -3.61 14.67 9.61
C LYS A 141 -2.18 14.88 9.10
N ASN A 142 -1.74 16.13 9.06
CA ASN A 142 -0.36 16.58 8.82
C ASN A 142 0.39 15.80 7.72
N VAL A 143 0.19 16.20 6.46
CA VAL A 143 1.26 16.00 5.47
C VAL A 143 2.33 17.05 5.82
N ASP A 144 3.24 16.69 6.72
CA ASP A 144 4.51 17.41 6.88
C ASP A 144 5.30 17.22 5.58
N LEU A 145 5.11 18.15 4.65
CA LEU A 145 5.96 18.31 3.49
C LEU A 145 7.26 18.98 3.98
N GLN A 146 8.22 18.16 4.43
CA GLN A 146 9.63 18.56 4.44
C GLN A 146 10.16 18.67 3.02
#